data_AF-A0A3D4ANZ3-F1
#
_entry.id   AF-A0A3D4ANZ3-F1
#
_cell.length_a   1.000
_cell.length_b   1.000
_cell.length_c   1.000
_cell.angle_alpha   90.00
_cell.angle_beta   90.00
_cell.angle_gamma   90.00
#
_symmetry.space_group_name_H-M   'P 1'
#
loop_
_entity.id
_entity.type
_entity.pdbx_description
1 polymer ?
#
loop_
_entity_poly.entity_id
_entity_poly.type
_entity_poly.pdbx_seq_one_letter_code
_entity_poly.pdbx_strand_id
1 'polypeptide(L)'
;MKYKILVALSMFVLGGCASTTPTRTTEQAYMIIDVKGDSSIRDTVLDTIIDSAQSSMDSLTVNRGIPPASLPEKASRFKLVSPFQNTQLGNVMSGFSALSQASGGSGMKIPQCDSPILTMKSDKSVSGWSERTTFFICVVQYQTGYQVDVYTTFELNRPVFA
;
A
#
# COMPACT_ATOMS: atom_id res chain seq x y z
N MET A 1 -51.63 23.12 53.89
CA MET A 1 -50.22 23.46 53.66
C MET A 1 -49.84 22.95 52.29
N LYS A 2 -49.42 23.87 51.42
CA LYS A 2 -49.38 23.71 49.96
C LYS A 2 -47.99 23.23 49.52
N TYR A 3 -47.99 22.14 48.75
CA TYR A 3 -47.05 21.71 47.72
C TYR A 3 -45.75 22.52 47.55
N LYS A 4 -44.62 21.83 47.61
CA LYS A 4 -43.61 21.78 46.52
C LYS A 4 -42.44 20.90 46.96
N ILE A 5 -42.48 19.66 46.46
CA ILE A 5 -41.36 18.73 46.41
C ILE A 5 -40.26 19.42 45.59
N LEU A 6 -39.19 19.85 46.26
CA LEU A 6 -38.00 20.41 45.63
C LEU A 6 -37.22 19.23 45.02
N VAL A 7 -37.53 19.00 43.76
CA VAL A 7 -36.70 18.28 42.79
C VAL A 7 -35.37 19.02 42.71
N ALA A 8 -34.31 18.40 43.22
CA ALA A 8 -32.94 18.72 42.86
C ALA A 8 -32.16 17.40 42.74
N LEU A 9 -32.64 16.59 41.79
CA LEU A 9 -31.88 15.50 41.19
C LEU A 9 -30.71 16.14 40.43
N SER A 10 -29.66 16.55 41.16
CA SER A 10 -28.37 16.90 40.57
C SER A 10 -27.66 15.62 40.14
N MET A 11 -28.27 14.91 39.18
CA MET A 11 -27.57 14.01 38.30
C MET A 11 -26.68 14.89 37.42
N PHE A 12 -25.47 15.17 37.89
CA PHE A 12 -24.36 15.49 37.03
C PHE A 12 -24.11 14.23 36.18
N VAL A 13 -24.84 14.13 35.08
CA VAL A 13 -24.52 13.21 33.98
C VAL A 13 -23.18 13.71 33.44
N LEU A 14 -22.09 13.25 34.03
CA LEU A 14 -20.80 13.14 33.36
C LEU A 14 -20.99 12.07 32.27
N GLY A 15 -21.80 12.40 31.27
CA GLY A 15 -21.78 11.74 29.98
C GLY A 15 -20.43 12.06 29.40
N GLY A 16 -19.45 11.21 29.69
CA GLY A 16 -18.16 11.27 29.04
C GLY A 16 -18.43 11.35 27.55
N CYS A 17 -17.98 12.43 26.91
CA CYS A 17 -17.69 12.38 25.50
C CYS A 17 -16.61 11.31 25.36
N ALA A 18 -17.01 10.05 25.22
CA ALA A 18 -16.20 9.05 24.56
C ALA A 18 -16.05 9.57 23.13
N SER A 19 -15.08 10.47 22.95
CA SER A 19 -14.65 10.96 21.66
C SER A 19 -14.19 9.72 20.91
N THR A 20 -15.05 9.20 20.05
CA THR A 20 -14.74 8.13 19.12
C THR A 20 -13.70 8.69 18.15
N THR A 21 -12.42 8.66 18.54
CA THR A 21 -11.34 9.11 17.67
C THR A 21 -11.26 8.12 16.51
N PRO A 22 -11.58 8.53 15.26
CA PRO A 22 -11.48 7.63 14.12
C PRO A 22 -10.03 7.20 13.98
N THR A 23 -9.76 5.91 14.19
CA THR A 23 -8.42 5.36 14.04
C THR A 23 -8.27 4.88 12.60
N ARG A 24 -7.40 5.56 11.85
CA ARG A 24 -6.97 5.12 10.52
C ARG A 24 -5.85 4.10 10.71
N THR A 25 -6.01 2.88 10.19
CA THR A 25 -4.95 1.86 10.24
C THR A 25 -4.52 1.52 8.83
N THR A 26 -3.25 1.71 8.51
CA THR A 26 -2.67 1.27 7.23
C THR A 26 -2.12 -0.14 7.39
N GLU A 27 -2.66 -1.10 6.64
CA GLU A 27 -2.12 -2.45 6.55
C GLU A 27 -1.37 -2.64 5.23
N GLN A 28 -0.31 -3.45 5.26
CA GLN A 28 0.52 -3.77 4.10
C GLN A 28 0.47 -5.27 3.87
N ALA A 29 0.22 -5.69 2.63
CA ALA A 29 0.32 -7.08 2.23
C ALA A 29 1.29 -7.21 1.06
N TYR A 30 1.98 -8.34 1.00
CA TYR A 30 2.89 -8.65 -0.10
C TYR A 30 2.74 -10.12 -0.51
N MET A 31 2.98 -10.38 -1.78
CA MET A 31 3.02 -11.71 -2.36
C MET A 31 4.18 -11.78 -3.35
N ILE A 32 4.92 -12.88 -3.33
CA ILE A 32 6.01 -13.16 -4.26
C ILE A 32 5.65 -14.46 -4.95
N ILE A 33 5.56 -14.42 -6.27
CA ILE A 33 5.25 -15.56 -7.11
C ILE A 33 6.47 -15.87 -7.96
N ASP A 34 6.96 -17.09 -7.87
CA ASP A 34 8.07 -17.59 -8.68
C ASP A 34 7.54 -18.43 -9.85
N VAL A 35 7.77 -17.96 -11.07
CA VAL A 35 7.34 -18.60 -12.31
C VAL A 35 8.57 -19.17 -13.02
N LYS A 36 8.69 -20.49 -13.04
CA LYS A 36 9.79 -21.17 -13.75
C LYS A 36 9.50 -21.22 -15.24
N GLY A 37 10.51 -20.90 -16.05
CA GLY A 37 10.43 -20.99 -17.50
C GLY A 37 11.62 -20.31 -18.18
N ASP A 38 11.77 -20.59 -19.47
CA ASP A 38 12.78 -19.96 -20.31
C ASP A 38 12.28 -18.63 -20.92
N SER A 39 13.12 -17.98 -21.72
CA SER A 39 12.79 -16.69 -22.33
C SER A 39 11.68 -16.73 -23.37
N SER A 40 11.29 -17.90 -23.88
CA SER A 40 10.24 -18.04 -24.89
C SER A 40 8.84 -17.74 -24.35
N ILE A 41 8.61 -17.97 -23.05
CA ILE A 41 7.31 -17.71 -22.42
C ILE A 41 7.16 -16.27 -21.93
N ARG A 42 8.17 -15.41 -22.14
CA ARG A 42 8.21 -14.06 -21.59
C ARG A 42 6.93 -13.29 -21.88
N ASP A 43 6.56 -13.20 -23.15
CA ASP A 43 5.44 -12.34 -23.56
C ASP A 43 4.12 -12.90 -23.03
N THR A 44 3.96 -14.24 -23.03
CA THR A 44 2.82 -14.92 -22.40
C THR A 44 2.72 -14.62 -20.91
N VAL A 45 3.83 -14.67 -20.17
CA VAL A 45 3.87 -14.36 -18.73
C VAL A 45 3.47 -12.91 -18.49
N LEU A 46 4.07 -11.97 -19.23
CA LEU A 46 3.79 -10.54 -19.08
C LEU A 46 2.34 -10.21 -19.41
N ASP A 47 1.81 -10.73 -20.52
CA ASP A 47 0.42 -10.47 -20.94
C ASP A 47 -0.57 -11.09 -19.95
N THR A 48 -0.34 -12.33 -19.49
CA THR A 48 -1.19 -12.98 -18.46
C THR A 48 -1.25 -12.16 -17.17
N ILE A 49 -0.12 -11.61 -16.73
CA ILE A 49 -0.03 -10.78 -15.54
C ILE A 49 -0.80 -9.46 -15.72
N ILE A 50 -0.66 -8.83 -16.89
CA ILE A 50 -1.38 -7.60 -17.23
C ILE A 50 -2.88 -7.85 -17.27
N ASP A 51 -3.35 -8.89 -17.95
CA ASP A 51 -4.76 -9.23 -18.07
C ASP A 51 -5.38 -9.55 -16.70
N SER A 52 -4.64 -10.30 -15.87
CA SER A 52 -5.05 -10.60 -14.49
C SER A 52 -5.18 -9.33 -13.65
N ALA A 53 -4.22 -8.41 -13.76
CA ALA A 53 -4.26 -7.14 -13.04
C ALA A 53 -5.41 -6.24 -13.53
N GLN A 54 -5.65 -6.17 -14.85
CA GLN A 54 -6.73 -5.39 -15.44
C GLN A 54 -8.11 -5.89 -15.03
N SER A 55 -8.30 -7.22 -14.95
CA SER A 55 -9.58 -7.79 -14.50
C SER A 55 -9.89 -7.52 -13.02
N SER A 56 -8.87 -7.22 -12.22
CA SER A 56 -8.99 -7.05 -10.77
C SER A 56 -8.94 -5.58 -10.32
N MET A 57 -8.58 -4.63 -11.19
CA MET A 57 -8.31 -3.24 -10.82
C MET A 57 -9.05 -2.22 -11.70
N ASP A 58 -9.63 -1.20 -11.07
CA ASP A 58 -10.39 -0.14 -11.76
C ASP A 58 -9.52 0.82 -12.59
N SER A 59 -8.22 0.89 -12.29
CA SER A 59 -7.24 1.61 -13.09
C SER A 59 -5.88 0.98 -12.96
N LEU A 60 -5.12 0.93 -14.05
CA LEU A 60 -3.79 0.34 -14.07
C LEU A 60 -2.85 1.20 -14.92
N THR A 61 -1.76 1.65 -14.32
CA THR A 61 -0.62 2.21 -15.07
C THR A 61 0.36 1.08 -15.32
N VAL A 62 0.65 0.78 -16.58
CA VAL A 62 1.56 -0.29 -16.99
C VAL A 62 2.81 0.32 -17.62
N ASN A 63 3.98 -0.11 -17.17
CA ASN A 63 5.27 0.23 -17.74
C ASN A 63 6.04 -1.06 -18.07
N ARG A 64 6.39 -1.24 -19.34
CA ARG A 64 7.21 -2.37 -19.81
C ARG A 64 8.67 -1.93 -19.86
N GLY A 65 9.50 -2.59 -19.04
CA GLY A 65 10.93 -2.36 -18.97
C GLY A 65 11.70 -3.22 -19.97
N ILE A 66 12.96 -2.87 -20.17
CA ILE A 66 13.91 -3.67 -20.96
C ILE A 66 14.67 -4.58 -20.01
N PRO A 67 14.82 -5.88 -20.32
CA PRO A 67 15.64 -6.78 -19.49
C PRO A 67 17.09 -6.31 -19.40
N PRO A 68 17.77 -6.53 -18.26
CA PRO A 68 19.17 -6.18 -18.10
C PRO A 68 20.06 -7.02 -19.04
N ALA A 69 21.22 -6.47 -19.42
CA ALA A 69 22.15 -7.10 -20.35
C ALA A 69 22.66 -8.48 -19.86
N SER A 70 22.76 -8.67 -18.54
CA SER A 70 22.98 -9.95 -17.91
C SER A 70 21.83 -10.26 -16.97
N LEU A 71 21.22 -11.43 -17.16
CA LEU A 71 20.15 -11.90 -16.26
C LEU A 71 20.77 -12.36 -14.93
N PRO A 72 20.23 -11.90 -13.79
CA PRO A 72 20.71 -12.33 -12.49
C PRO A 72 20.41 -13.82 -12.27
N GLU A 73 21.23 -14.49 -11.46
CA GLU A 73 21.03 -15.93 -11.14
C GLU A 73 19.75 -16.16 -10.34
N LYS A 74 19.38 -15.21 -9.48
CA LYS A 74 18.13 -15.19 -8.70
C LYS A 74 17.51 -13.81 -8.74
N ALA A 75 16.18 -13.76 -8.74
CA ALA A 75 15.48 -12.50 -8.60
C ALA A 75 15.67 -11.91 -7.19
N SER A 76 15.84 -10.59 -7.13
CA SER A 76 15.90 -9.81 -5.90
C SER A 76 14.48 -9.53 -5.41
N ARG A 77 14.27 -9.46 -4.09
CA ARG A 77 13.00 -9.00 -3.53
C ARG A 77 12.86 -7.49 -3.70
N PHE A 78 11.63 -7.01 -3.84
CA PHE A 78 11.35 -5.57 -3.77
C PHE A 78 11.85 -4.95 -2.45
N LYS A 79 12.32 -3.71 -2.54
CA LYS A 79 12.76 -2.89 -1.40
C LYS A 79 11.76 -1.77 -1.18
N LEU A 80 11.41 -1.50 0.08
CA LEU A 80 10.62 -0.34 0.43
C LEU A 80 11.54 0.86 0.60
N VAL A 81 11.58 1.73 -0.40
CA VAL A 81 12.42 2.94 -0.40
C VAL A 81 11.58 4.17 -0.09
N SER A 82 12.21 5.20 0.47
CA SER A 82 11.56 6.51 0.54
C SER A 82 11.59 7.13 -0.86
N PRO A 83 10.47 7.71 -1.37
CA PRO A 83 10.46 8.39 -2.67
C PRO A 83 11.43 9.56 -2.74
N PHE A 84 11.87 10.07 -1.58
CA PHE A 84 12.77 11.21 -1.49
C PHE A 84 14.22 10.82 -1.20
N GLN A 85 14.53 9.54 -0.99
CA GLN A 85 15.83 9.08 -0.49
C GLN A 85 17.02 9.48 -1.39
N ASN A 86 16.77 9.73 -2.68
CA ASN A 86 17.79 10.11 -3.67
C ASN A 86 17.54 11.47 -4.35
N THR A 87 16.68 12.31 -3.78
CA THR A 87 16.40 13.65 -4.32
C THR A 87 17.14 14.71 -3.49
N GLN A 88 17.53 15.85 -4.08
CA GLN A 88 18.05 16.99 -3.31
C GLN A 88 17.05 17.50 -2.25
N LEU A 89 15.75 17.26 -2.50
CA LEU A 89 14.66 17.46 -1.55
C LEU A 89 14.64 16.45 -0.39
N GLY A 90 15.33 15.32 -0.51
CA GLY A 90 15.38 14.26 0.51
C GLY A 90 15.92 14.72 1.85
N ASN A 91 16.87 15.66 1.86
CA ASN A 91 17.47 16.17 3.09
C ASN A 91 16.59 17.20 3.83
N VAL A 92 15.71 17.90 3.12
CA VAL A 92 14.72 18.83 3.72
C VAL A 92 13.40 18.13 4.03
N MET A 93 13.01 17.15 3.22
CA MET A 93 11.80 16.35 3.41
C MET A 93 11.98 15.18 4.37
N SER A 94 13.22 14.76 4.68
CA SER A 94 13.48 13.76 5.73
C SER A 94 12.91 14.22 7.08
N GLY A 95 13.08 15.50 7.43
CA GLY A 95 12.49 16.12 8.62
C GLY A 95 10.95 16.12 8.59
N PHE A 96 10.35 16.44 7.44
CA PHE A 96 8.88 16.37 7.27
C PHE A 96 8.35 14.93 7.30
N SER A 97 9.09 13.97 6.73
CA SER A 97 8.75 12.54 6.75
C SER A 97 8.91 11.93 8.15
N ALA A 98 9.86 12.41 8.94
CA ALA A 98 10.03 12.03 10.34
C ALA A 98 8.95 12.66 11.23
N LEU A 99 8.61 13.93 10.99
CA LEU A 99 7.54 14.63 11.72
C LEU A 99 6.16 14.05 11.39
N SER A 100 5.88 13.72 10.13
CA SER A 100 4.64 13.03 9.74
C SER A 100 4.57 11.63 10.32
N GLN A 101 5.66 10.86 10.36
CA GLN A 101 5.71 9.58 11.09
C GLN A 101 5.48 9.73 12.59
N ALA A 102 6.07 10.76 13.21
CA ALA A 102 5.88 11.07 14.62
C ALA A 102 4.45 11.55 14.94
N SER A 103 3.75 12.17 13.99
CA SER A 103 2.36 12.62 14.13
C SER A 103 1.33 11.55 13.71
N GLY A 104 1.74 10.29 13.54
CA GLY A 104 0.85 9.18 13.16
C GLY A 104 0.57 9.05 11.65
N GLY A 105 1.22 9.86 10.81
CA GLY A 105 1.22 9.71 9.36
C GLY A 105 2.07 8.51 8.93
N SER A 106 1.52 7.63 8.10
CA SER A 106 2.29 6.52 7.53
C SER A 106 3.44 7.08 6.68
N GLY A 107 4.69 6.87 7.10
CA GLY A 107 5.85 7.25 6.30
C GLY A 107 5.73 6.66 4.91
N MET A 108 5.64 7.52 3.89
CA MET A 108 5.37 7.12 2.51
C MET A 108 6.59 6.34 2.00
N LYS A 109 6.52 5.00 2.04
CA LYS A 109 7.51 4.10 1.43
C LYS A 109 6.90 3.52 0.17
N ILE A 110 7.67 3.56 -0.92
CA ILE A 110 7.26 3.01 -2.21
C ILE A 110 8.07 1.73 -2.46
N PRO A 111 7.42 0.62 -2.86
CA PRO A 111 8.14 -0.57 -3.31
C PRO A 111 8.91 -0.29 -4.60
N GLN A 112 10.15 -0.78 -4.66
CA GLN A 112 11.01 -0.68 -5.82
C GLN A 112 11.68 -2.03 -6.10
N CYS A 113 11.65 -2.44 -7.37
CA CYS A 113 12.30 -3.65 -7.85
C CYS A 113 13.57 -3.32 -8.61
N ASP A 114 14.56 -4.21 -8.54
CA ASP A 114 15.84 -4.07 -9.23
C ASP A 114 15.68 -4.54 -10.69
N SER A 115 15.77 -3.62 -11.65
CA SER A 115 15.66 -3.88 -13.11
C SER A 115 14.40 -4.67 -13.55
N PRO A 116 13.18 -4.19 -13.25
CA PRO A 116 11.96 -4.88 -13.63
C PRO A 116 11.72 -4.80 -15.15
N ILE A 117 11.26 -5.91 -15.74
CA ILE A 117 10.79 -5.98 -17.13
C ILE A 117 9.32 -5.58 -17.27
N LEU A 118 8.59 -5.55 -16.16
CA LEU A 118 7.22 -5.02 -16.08
C LEU A 118 7.05 -4.36 -14.72
N THR A 119 6.43 -3.19 -14.70
CA THR A 119 5.98 -2.53 -13.47
C THR A 119 4.56 -2.04 -13.70
N MET A 120 3.68 -2.31 -12.76
CA MET A 120 2.30 -1.87 -12.79
C MET A 120 1.94 -1.23 -11.46
N LYS A 121 1.13 -0.17 -11.53
CA LYS A 121 0.64 0.54 -10.35
C LYS A 121 -0.84 0.84 -10.51
N SER A 122 -1.57 0.71 -9.41
CA SER A 122 -2.94 1.21 -9.26
C SER A 122 -3.04 2.06 -8.00
N ASP A 123 -3.65 3.23 -8.12
CA ASP A 123 -3.87 4.19 -7.04
C ASP A 123 -5.34 4.53 -6.82
N LYS A 124 -6.26 3.78 -7.43
CA LYS A 124 -7.71 3.97 -7.23
C LYS A 124 -8.26 2.96 -6.23
N SER A 125 -9.23 3.46 -5.45
CA SER A 125 -10.09 2.65 -4.58
C SER A 125 -10.75 1.56 -5.41
N VAL A 126 -10.38 0.31 -5.18
CA VAL A 126 -11.12 -0.84 -5.72
C VAL A 126 -12.50 -0.81 -5.09
N SER A 127 -13.55 -0.86 -5.91
CA SER A 127 -14.93 -0.91 -5.41
C SER A 127 -15.11 -2.06 -4.39
N GLY A 128 -15.32 -1.69 -3.11
CA GLY A 128 -15.50 -2.65 -2.00
C GLY A 128 -14.39 -2.67 -0.94
N TRP A 129 -13.20 -2.13 -1.21
CA TRP A 129 -12.15 -1.91 -0.21
C TRP A 129 -11.97 -0.42 0.09
N SER A 130 -11.63 -0.13 1.35
CA SER A 130 -11.60 1.21 1.95
C SER A 130 -10.84 2.28 1.14
N GLU A 131 -11.15 3.55 1.45
CA GLU A 131 -10.98 4.80 0.68
C GLU A 131 -9.62 5.02 -0.01
N ARG A 132 -8.55 4.31 0.37
CA ARG A 132 -7.22 4.38 -0.24
C ARG A 132 -6.53 3.00 -0.26
N THR A 133 -6.67 2.30 -1.38
CA THR A 133 -5.89 1.10 -1.67
C THR A 133 -4.88 1.40 -2.77
N THR A 134 -3.61 1.03 -2.58
CA THR A 134 -2.61 1.12 -3.64
C THR A 134 -2.03 -0.24 -3.94
N PHE A 135 -1.92 -0.56 -5.23
CA PHE A 135 -1.28 -1.78 -5.70
C PHE A 135 -0.03 -1.43 -6.48
N PHE A 136 1.00 -2.23 -6.27
CA PHE A 136 2.23 -2.21 -7.03
C PHE A 136 2.59 -3.64 -7.39
N ILE A 137 2.83 -3.88 -8.67
CA ILE A 137 3.25 -5.17 -9.18
C ILE A 137 4.51 -4.95 -9.98
N CYS A 138 5.53 -5.77 -9.81
CA CYS A 138 6.68 -5.79 -10.68
C CYS A 138 7.03 -7.21 -11.10
N VAL A 139 7.64 -7.34 -12.27
CA VAL A 139 8.16 -8.61 -12.77
C VAL A 139 9.64 -8.46 -13.05
N VAL A 140 10.45 -9.34 -12.47
CA VAL A 140 11.89 -9.41 -12.67
C VAL A 140 12.22 -10.72 -13.35
N GLN A 141 12.97 -10.65 -14.46
CA GLN A 141 13.49 -11.84 -15.13
C GLN A 141 14.83 -12.24 -14.53
N TYR A 142 15.00 -13.53 -14.28
CA TYR A 142 16.24 -14.12 -13.83
C TYR A 142 16.54 -15.38 -14.66
N GLN A 143 17.71 -16.01 -14.49
CA GLN A 143 18.20 -17.04 -15.41
C GLN A 143 17.26 -18.24 -15.61
N THR A 144 16.47 -18.61 -14.59
CA THR A 144 15.61 -19.81 -14.62
C THR A 144 14.11 -19.48 -14.48
N GLY A 145 13.73 -18.22 -14.69
CA GLY A 145 12.32 -17.83 -14.66
C GLY A 145 12.06 -16.34 -14.45
N TYR A 146 10.88 -16.07 -13.89
CA TYR A 146 10.34 -14.75 -13.61
C TYR A 146 9.84 -14.69 -12.18
N GLN A 147 10.16 -13.62 -11.47
CA GLN A 147 9.60 -13.35 -10.16
C GLN A 147 8.61 -12.21 -10.28
N VAL A 148 7.38 -12.44 -9.80
CA VAL A 148 6.33 -11.44 -9.72
C VAL A 148 6.19 -11.02 -8.27
N ASP A 149 6.51 -9.77 -7.98
CA ASP A 149 6.33 -9.20 -6.65
C ASP A 149 5.10 -8.31 -6.68
N VAL A 150 4.13 -8.63 -5.82
CA VAL A 150 2.92 -7.84 -5.58
C VAL A 150 3.04 -7.23 -4.20
N TYR A 151 2.88 -5.92 -4.13
CA TYR A 151 2.81 -5.16 -2.89
C TYR A 151 1.54 -4.33 -2.89
N THR A 152 0.80 -4.35 -1.79
CA THR A 152 -0.42 -3.58 -1.65
C THR A 152 -0.53 -2.97 -0.27
N THR A 153 -1.15 -1.80 -0.22
CA THR A 153 -1.44 -1.09 1.01
C THR A 153 -2.93 -0.78 1.07
N PHE A 154 -3.56 -1.11 2.18
CA PHE A 154 -4.96 -0.81 2.43
C PHE A 154 -5.07 0.10 3.64
N GLU A 155 -5.76 1.23 3.51
CA GLU A 155 -6.11 2.06 4.65
C GLU A 155 -7.45 1.60 5.19
N LEU A 156 -7.52 0.99 6.37
CA LEU A 156 -8.75 0.54 7.02
C LEU A 156 -9.30 1.61 7.94
N ASN A 157 -10.58 1.93 7.76
CA ASN A 157 -11.40 2.63 8.75
C ASN A 157 -12.02 1.61 9.67
N ARG A 158 -11.38 1.31 10.81
CA ARG A 158 -12.07 0.53 11.84
C ARG A 158 -13.01 1.44 12.63
N PRO A 159 -14.34 1.23 12.61
CA PRO A 159 -15.17 1.69 13.70
C PRO A 159 -14.74 0.94 14.96
N VAL A 160 -14.35 1.67 15.99
CA VAL A 160 -14.12 1.09 17.32
C VAL A 160 -15.50 0.73 17.87
N PHE A 161 -15.91 -0.53 17.75
CA PHE A 161 -17.06 -1.03 18.49
C PHE A 161 -16.67 -1.13 19.97
N ALA A 162 -17.42 -0.40 20.79
CA ALA A 162 -17.31 -0.36 22.25
C ALA A 162 -17.72 -1.70 22.89
#